data_AF-A0A815PRD3-F1
#
_entry.id   AF-A0A815PRD3-F1
#
_cell.length_a   1.000
_cell.length_b   1.000
_cell.length_c   1.000
_cell.angle_alpha   90.00
_cell.angle_beta   90.00
_cell.angle_gamma   90.00
#
_symmetry.space_group_name_H-M   'P 1'
#
loop_
_entity.id
_entity.type
_entity.pdbx_description
1 polymer ?
#
loop_
_entity_poly.entity_id
_entity_poly.type
_entity_poly.pdbx_seq_one_letter_code
_entity_poly.pdbx_strand_id
1 'polypeptide(L)'
;MVLKTFLISQDKNRKYRLNGVRPSTRLPIKEPLCQIFRDHLIYSSDQLPPKTDLREHMTPVEDQSKIGSCTANCLAGAYEYLTKKENGLNIHVSRLFIYYNGRTKENHNEYDITDSGCTMTYVIEAVEEFGTCLESIWPYDISKVNMRPNDEAYQKAKPHKITEAFQINIDLHEMRSCLAYGFPFAFGLKLFSSFDQAARSGIVPMPSKFDLNRQSDGNHALLAVGYSDQSQSFIVRNSWGEDWGDKGYCYIPYGYMTSSDLCFDVWTVRKVAKTHFGKEHWDHDDSIDYRQMDDDDNSNDNNDNNPAIEDLEDDDQ
;
A
#
# COMPACT_ATOMS: atom_id res chain seq x y z
N MET A 1 22.47 23.17 -9.83
CA MET A 1 22.78 21.78 -10.25
C MET A 1 21.49 20.98 -10.10
N VAL A 2 21.00 20.32 -11.16
CA VAL A 2 19.64 19.75 -11.21
C VAL A 2 19.66 18.31 -10.70
N LEU A 3 18.97 18.03 -9.59
CA LEU A 3 18.73 16.66 -9.11
C LEU A 3 18.03 15.86 -10.23
N LYS A 4 18.47 14.63 -10.49
CA LYS A 4 17.80 13.79 -11.49
C LYS A 4 16.39 13.48 -11.03
N THR A 5 15.41 13.80 -11.87
CA THR A 5 14.00 13.53 -11.59
C THR A 5 13.62 12.07 -11.87
N PHE A 6 14.40 11.37 -12.68
CA PHE A 6 14.10 10.00 -13.09
C PHE A 6 15.35 9.12 -13.07
N LEU A 7 15.16 7.85 -12.72
CA LEU A 7 16.08 6.77 -13.04
C LEU A 7 15.66 6.19 -14.39
N ILE A 8 16.59 6.14 -15.35
CA ILE A 8 16.33 5.57 -16.68
C ILE A 8 16.87 4.17 -16.68
N SER A 9 15.98 3.18 -16.88
CA SER A 9 16.41 1.79 -16.97
C SER A 9 17.14 1.53 -18.26
N GLN A 10 18.37 1.03 -18.17
CA GLN A 10 19.20 0.72 -19.35
C GLN A 10 18.60 -0.38 -20.23
N ASP A 11 17.76 -1.25 -19.68
CA ASP A 11 17.23 -2.41 -20.41
C ASP A 11 15.87 -2.18 -21.07
N LYS A 12 15.02 -1.34 -20.47
CA LYS A 12 13.62 -1.16 -20.88
C LYS A 12 13.29 0.23 -21.40
N ASN A 13 14.27 1.15 -21.40
CA ASN A 13 14.09 2.56 -21.76
C ASN A 13 12.94 3.26 -20.99
N ARG A 14 12.56 2.66 -19.84
CA ARG A 14 11.50 3.11 -18.95
C ARG A 14 12.09 4.12 -17.97
N LYS A 15 11.36 5.21 -17.71
CA LYS A 15 11.73 6.24 -16.75
C LYS A 15 10.96 6.04 -15.45
N TYR A 16 11.66 5.76 -14.37
CA TYR A 16 11.10 5.63 -13.03
C TYR A 16 11.26 6.95 -12.29
N ARG A 17 10.17 7.49 -11.75
CA ARG A 17 10.19 8.77 -11.05
C ARG A 17 10.91 8.62 -9.71
N LEU A 18 11.93 9.46 -9.49
CA LEU A 18 12.63 9.59 -8.21
C LEU A 18 12.15 10.83 -7.45
N ASN A 19 12.62 10.96 -6.21
CA ASN A 19 12.37 12.10 -5.33
C ASN A 19 10.90 12.27 -4.93
N GLY A 20 10.17 11.15 -4.85
CA GLY A 20 8.84 11.12 -4.24
C GLY A 20 8.86 11.10 -2.71
N VAL A 21 10.04 10.94 -2.11
CA VAL A 21 10.26 10.97 -0.66
C VAL A 21 11.41 11.91 -0.32
N ARG A 22 11.33 12.53 0.86
CA ARG A 22 12.36 13.36 1.47
C ARG A 22 12.53 12.97 2.93
N PRO A 23 13.72 13.13 3.53
CA PRO A 23 13.89 12.92 4.95
C PRO A 23 12.99 13.86 5.76
N SER A 24 12.39 13.34 6.83
CA SER A 24 11.62 14.18 7.74
C SER A 24 12.54 15.15 8.48
N THR A 25 12.16 16.44 8.52
CA THR A 25 12.87 17.47 9.30
C THR A 25 12.34 17.58 10.73
N ARG A 26 11.24 16.91 11.04
CA ARG A 26 10.66 16.89 12.39
C ARG A 26 11.27 15.75 13.18
N LEU A 27 11.65 16.04 14.42
CA LEU A 27 11.90 14.98 15.38
C LEU A 27 10.62 14.14 15.51
N PRO A 28 10.77 12.82 15.72
CA PRO A 28 9.61 11.93 15.80
C PRO A 28 8.70 12.39 16.92
N ILE A 29 7.41 12.60 16.64
CA ILE A 29 6.41 12.87 17.69
C ILE A 29 6.16 11.60 18.52
N LYS A 30 6.40 10.43 17.91
CA LYS A 30 6.26 9.12 18.54
C LYS A 30 7.63 8.58 18.91
N GLU A 31 7.76 8.13 20.15
CA GLU A 31 8.96 7.43 20.61
C GLU A 31 9.26 6.21 19.71
N PRO A 32 10.54 5.91 19.43
CA PRO A 32 10.92 4.72 18.68
C PRO A 32 10.37 3.44 19.33
N LEU A 33 10.10 2.42 18.51
CA LEU A 33 9.52 1.14 18.95
C LEU A 33 10.26 0.55 20.17
N CYS A 34 11.60 0.59 20.17
CA CYS A 34 12.43 0.08 21.26
C CYS A 34 12.23 0.82 22.60
N GLN A 35 11.88 2.10 22.56
CA GLN A 35 11.65 2.89 23.76
C GLN A 35 10.27 2.65 24.36
N ILE A 36 9.28 2.32 23.53
CA ILE A 36 7.91 2.02 23.98
C ILE A 36 7.83 0.60 24.56
N PHE A 37 8.60 -0.35 24.02
CA PHE A 37 8.49 -1.77 24.36
C PHE A 37 9.75 -2.35 25.01
N ARG A 38 10.41 -1.58 25.88
CA ARG A 38 11.75 -1.80 26.49
C ARG A 38 12.12 -3.24 26.86
N ASP A 39 11.18 -4.13 27.15
CA ASP A 39 11.46 -5.49 27.61
C ASP A 39 10.77 -6.65 26.85
N HIS A 40 9.91 -6.41 25.84
CA HIS A 40 9.01 -7.48 25.32
C HIS A 40 8.91 -7.64 23.79
N LEU A 41 9.49 -6.78 22.95
CA LEU A 41 9.36 -6.87 21.49
C LEU A 41 10.68 -6.79 20.71
N ILE A 42 11.79 -7.01 21.39
CA ILE A 42 13.09 -7.17 20.75
C ILE A 42 13.54 -8.58 21.11
N TYR A 43 13.47 -9.51 20.16
CA TYR A 43 14.13 -10.80 20.33
C TYR A 43 15.56 -10.54 20.81
N SER A 44 16.10 -11.30 21.76
CA SER A 44 17.55 -11.22 21.93
C SER A 44 18.22 -11.55 20.60
N SER A 45 19.41 -11.00 20.31
CA SER A 45 20.09 -11.22 19.02
C SER A 45 20.15 -12.69 18.61
N ASP A 46 20.22 -13.57 19.61
CA ASP A 46 20.41 -15.01 19.47
C ASP A 46 19.08 -15.77 19.21
N GLN A 47 17.94 -15.09 19.26
CA GLN A 47 16.60 -15.67 19.05
C GLN A 47 15.99 -15.34 17.67
N LEU A 48 16.61 -14.48 16.88
CA LEU A 48 16.07 -14.14 15.56
C LEU A 48 16.24 -15.32 14.59
N PRO A 49 15.19 -15.68 13.81
CA PRO A 49 15.36 -16.69 12.77
C PRO A 49 16.38 -16.20 11.74
N PRO A 50 17.17 -17.09 11.11
CA PRO A 50 18.21 -16.68 10.15
C PRO A 50 17.64 -16.10 8.85
N LYS A 51 16.33 -16.29 8.62
CA LYS A 51 15.60 -15.77 7.46
C LYS A 51 14.15 -15.51 7.87
N THR A 52 13.59 -14.42 7.34
CA THR A 52 12.15 -14.13 7.37
C THR A 52 11.70 -13.71 5.98
N ASP A 53 10.54 -14.17 5.53
CA ASP A 53 9.96 -13.82 4.23
C ASP A 53 8.45 -13.62 4.36
N LEU A 54 8.00 -12.37 4.26
CA LEU A 54 6.59 -12.00 4.45
C LEU A 54 5.83 -11.90 3.13
N ARG A 55 6.42 -12.33 2.01
CA ARG A 55 5.80 -12.19 0.68
C ARG A 55 4.51 -12.98 0.50
N GLU A 56 4.27 -14.01 1.29
CA GLU A 56 3.04 -14.83 1.24
C GLU A 56 1.75 -13.99 1.38
N HIS A 57 1.77 -12.97 2.25
CA HIS A 57 0.61 -12.08 2.46
C HIS A 57 0.75 -10.74 1.74
N MET A 58 1.68 -10.61 0.80
CA MET A 58 1.76 -9.40 -0.04
C MET A 58 0.69 -9.46 -1.16
N THR A 59 0.19 -8.29 -1.55
CA THR A 59 -0.61 -8.10 -2.78
C THR A 59 0.29 -8.04 -4.02
N PRO A 60 -0.24 -8.11 -5.25
CA PRO A 60 0.55 -7.87 -6.48
C PRO A 60 1.32 -6.54 -6.42
N VAL A 61 2.52 -6.47 -7.03
CA VAL A 61 3.39 -5.29 -6.90
C VAL A 61 2.81 -4.10 -7.67
N GLU A 62 2.73 -2.97 -6.97
CA GLU A 62 2.19 -1.73 -7.53
C GLU A 62 3.15 -1.04 -8.50
N ASP A 63 2.58 -0.23 -9.39
CA ASP A 63 3.33 0.61 -10.32
C ASP A 63 2.98 2.09 -10.10
N GLN A 64 3.94 2.86 -9.58
CA GLN A 64 3.75 4.29 -9.32
C GLN A 64 3.74 5.16 -10.60
N SER A 65 4.02 4.57 -11.75
CA SER A 65 4.13 5.28 -13.02
C SER A 65 5.14 6.45 -12.95
N LYS A 66 4.74 7.65 -13.40
CA LYS A 66 5.62 8.81 -13.59
C LYS A 66 5.52 9.88 -12.50
N ILE A 67 4.77 9.63 -11.41
CA ILE A 67 4.55 10.61 -10.32
C ILE A 67 5.33 10.25 -9.05
N GLY A 68 5.54 11.24 -8.18
CA GLY A 68 6.37 11.16 -6.96
C GLY A 68 5.68 10.49 -5.77
N SER A 69 4.88 9.45 -5.99
CA SER A 69 4.00 8.86 -4.97
C SER A 69 4.58 7.63 -4.24
N CYS A 70 5.90 7.44 -4.24
CA CYS A 70 6.53 6.24 -3.69
C CYS A 70 6.21 5.99 -2.21
N THR A 71 6.08 7.04 -1.39
CA THR A 71 5.66 6.90 0.01
C THR A 71 4.26 6.32 0.15
N ALA A 72 3.32 6.78 -0.67
CA ALA A 72 1.96 6.26 -0.67
C ALA A 72 1.87 4.81 -1.19
N ASN A 73 2.66 4.44 -2.20
CA ASN A 73 2.72 3.05 -2.68
C ASN A 73 3.29 2.11 -1.61
N CYS A 74 4.33 2.55 -0.89
CA CYS A 74 4.90 1.80 0.21
C CYS A 74 3.91 1.62 1.37
N LEU A 75 3.22 2.70 1.78
CA LEU A 75 2.22 2.65 2.84
C LEU A 75 1.00 1.80 2.45
N ALA A 76 0.54 1.90 1.20
CA ALA A 76 -0.53 1.05 0.67
C ALA A 76 -0.16 -0.43 0.79
N GLY A 77 1.04 -0.83 0.32
CA GLY A 77 1.51 -2.21 0.43
C GLY A 77 1.60 -2.72 1.88
N ALA A 78 2.01 -1.88 2.82
CA ALA A 78 2.02 -2.24 4.25
C ALA A 78 0.60 -2.43 4.81
N TYR A 79 -0.33 -1.53 4.47
CA TYR A 79 -1.73 -1.59 4.89
C TYR A 79 -2.44 -2.84 4.34
N GLU A 80 -2.26 -3.10 3.05
CA GLU A 80 -2.85 -4.24 2.35
C GLU A 80 -2.30 -5.56 2.90
N TYR A 81 -0.99 -5.63 3.17
CA TYR A 81 -0.39 -6.79 3.82
C TYR A 81 -1.04 -7.09 5.16
N LEU A 82 -1.21 -6.09 6.03
CA LEU A 82 -1.84 -6.29 7.34
C LEU A 82 -3.27 -6.77 7.19
N THR A 83 -4.03 -6.18 6.27
CA THR A 83 -5.42 -6.57 6.01
C THR A 83 -5.51 -8.01 5.51
N LYS A 84 -4.63 -8.41 4.60
CA LYS A 84 -4.57 -9.79 4.09
C LYS A 84 -4.10 -10.78 5.17
N LYS A 85 -3.11 -10.41 5.98
CA LYS A 85 -2.61 -11.25 7.08
C LYS A 85 -3.67 -11.47 8.16
N GLU A 86 -4.42 -10.43 8.53
CA GLU A 86 -5.42 -10.52 9.60
C GLU A 86 -6.72 -11.18 9.14
N ASN A 87 -7.21 -10.84 7.95
CA ASN A 87 -8.57 -11.18 7.52
C ASN A 87 -8.64 -12.05 6.25
N GLY A 88 -7.50 -12.35 5.61
CA GLY A 88 -7.44 -13.09 4.35
C GLY A 88 -7.90 -12.30 3.12
N LEU A 89 -8.20 -11.01 3.26
CA LEU A 89 -8.77 -10.18 2.19
C LEU A 89 -7.66 -9.57 1.32
N ASN A 90 -7.74 -9.80 0.01
CA ASN A 90 -6.96 -9.03 -0.97
C ASN A 90 -7.72 -7.73 -1.28
N ILE A 91 -7.16 -6.61 -0.85
CA ILE A 91 -7.71 -5.27 -1.12
C ILE A 91 -6.63 -4.42 -1.79
N HIS A 92 -7.06 -3.36 -2.47
CA HIS A 92 -6.18 -2.31 -2.97
C HIS A 92 -6.66 -0.98 -2.41
N VAL A 93 -5.82 -0.29 -1.64
CA VAL A 93 -6.16 1.02 -1.06
C VAL A 93 -5.72 2.15 -1.99
N SER A 94 -6.47 3.25 -2.01
CA SER A 94 -6.20 4.35 -2.94
C SER A 94 -4.88 5.04 -2.64
N ARG A 95 -3.89 4.82 -3.51
CA ARG A 95 -2.57 5.44 -3.38
C ARG A 95 -2.64 6.94 -3.61
N LEU A 96 -3.51 7.43 -4.50
CA LEU A 96 -3.70 8.87 -4.71
C LEU A 96 -4.39 9.56 -3.54
N PHE A 97 -5.32 8.88 -2.85
CA PHE A 97 -5.93 9.41 -1.64
C PHE A 97 -4.88 9.60 -0.53
N ILE A 98 -4.07 8.55 -0.29
CA ILE A 98 -2.96 8.61 0.68
C ILE A 98 -1.97 9.72 0.29
N TYR A 99 -1.57 9.78 -0.98
CA TYR A 99 -0.56 10.72 -1.46
C TYR A 99 -1.01 12.18 -1.45
N TYR A 100 -2.28 12.45 -1.81
CA TYR A 100 -2.84 13.80 -1.74
C TYR A 100 -2.89 14.28 -0.28
N ASN A 101 -3.51 13.50 0.61
CA ASN A 101 -3.68 13.91 2.01
C ASN A 101 -2.35 14.07 2.75
N GLY A 102 -1.36 13.21 2.47
CA GLY A 102 -0.01 13.38 3.02
C GLY A 102 0.62 14.72 2.62
N ARG A 103 0.56 15.09 1.34
CA ARG A 103 1.10 16.37 0.86
C ARG A 103 0.33 17.58 1.39
N THR A 104 -0.99 17.50 1.49
CA THR A 104 -1.81 18.56 2.08
C THR A 104 -1.46 18.79 3.54
N LYS A 105 -1.26 17.71 4.29
CA LYS A 105 -0.84 17.78 5.69
C LYS A 105 0.57 18.34 5.84
N GLU A 106 1.48 17.99 4.94
CA GLU A 106 2.87 18.46 4.96
C GLU A 106 3.03 19.92 4.54
N ASN A 107 2.31 20.35 3.51
CA ASN A 107 2.39 21.72 3.01
C ASN A 107 1.56 22.71 3.83
N HIS A 108 0.67 22.21 4.71
CA HIS A 108 -0.31 23.02 5.46
C HIS A 108 -1.19 23.92 4.56
N ASN A 109 -1.39 23.52 3.29
CA ASN A 109 -2.14 24.28 2.30
C ASN A 109 -2.73 23.34 1.24
N GLU A 110 -4.06 23.28 1.16
CA GLU A 110 -4.78 22.45 0.18
C GLU A 110 -4.92 23.09 -1.22
N TYR A 111 -4.69 24.41 -1.34
CA TYR A 111 -4.91 25.20 -2.56
C TYR A 111 -3.70 25.22 -3.51
N ASP A 112 -2.52 24.79 -3.06
CA ASP A 112 -1.28 24.77 -3.85
C ASP A 112 -0.55 23.42 -3.71
N ILE A 113 -1.25 22.33 -4.04
CA ILE A 113 -0.70 20.98 -4.03
C ILE A 113 -0.08 20.65 -5.38
N THR A 114 1.19 20.24 -5.34
CA THR A 114 1.97 19.83 -6.51
C THR A 114 2.57 18.44 -6.30
N ASP A 115 3.02 17.78 -7.38
CA ASP A 115 3.69 16.47 -7.36
C ASP A 115 5.15 16.63 -6.85
N SER A 116 5.28 16.97 -5.58
CA SER A 116 6.55 17.33 -4.91
C SER A 116 7.11 16.24 -4.00
N GLY A 117 6.50 15.04 -4.01
CA GLY A 117 6.80 14.00 -3.03
C GLY A 117 6.20 14.30 -1.65
N CYS A 118 6.34 13.36 -0.73
CA CYS A 118 5.91 13.52 0.65
C CYS A 118 6.83 12.72 1.60
N THR A 119 7.01 13.15 2.85
CA THR A 119 7.70 12.30 3.85
C THR A 119 6.85 11.09 4.23
N MET A 120 7.48 10.03 4.74
CA MET A 120 6.74 8.86 5.25
C MET A 120 5.88 9.24 6.47
N THR A 121 6.39 10.13 7.32
CA THR A 121 5.69 10.63 8.51
C THR A 121 4.32 11.23 8.15
N TYR A 122 4.26 12.15 7.19
CA TYR A 122 3.00 12.82 6.85
C TYR A 122 2.00 11.92 6.12
N VAL A 123 2.44 10.94 5.31
CA VAL A 123 1.49 9.97 4.73
C VAL A 123 0.91 9.06 5.80
N ILE A 124 1.69 8.64 6.80
CA ILE A 124 1.18 7.85 7.93
C ILE A 124 0.18 8.68 8.74
N GLU A 125 0.56 9.88 9.17
CA GLU A 125 -0.33 10.77 9.94
C GLU A 125 -1.63 11.08 9.19
N ALA A 126 -1.57 11.23 7.86
CA ALA A 126 -2.76 11.43 7.04
C ALA A 126 -3.71 10.22 7.08
N VAL A 127 -3.19 8.99 7.03
CA VAL A 127 -4.02 7.78 7.13
C VAL A 127 -4.50 7.51 8.55
N GLU A 128 -3.78 7.96 9.58
CA GLU A 128 -4.28 7.96 10.97
C GLU A 128 -5.45 8.95 11.16
N GLU A 129 -5.37 10.12 10.53
CA GLU A 129 -6.39 11.16 10.64
C GLU A 129 -7.61 10.88 9.77
N PHE A 130 -7.41 10.60 8.48
CA PHE A 130 -8.48 10.51 7.48
C PHE A 130 -8.84 9.07 7.10
N GLY A 131 -7.97 8.11 7.39
CA GLY A 131 -8.07 6.74 6.86
C GLY A 131 -7.67 6.64 5.40
N THR A 132 -8.12 5.59 4.71
CA THR A 132 -7.94 5.42 3.28
C THR A 132 -9.14 4.72 2.65
N CYS A 133 -9.51 5.06 1.42
CA CYS A 133 -10.56 4.36 0.68
C CYS A 133 -9.95 3.26 -0.21
N LEU A 134 -10.79 2.41 -0.79
CA LEU A 134 -10.35 1.48 -1.83
C LEU A 134 -9.92 2.24 -3.09
N GLU A 135 -8.94 1.70 -3.81
CA GLU A 135 -8.50 2.27 -5.08
C GLU A 135 -9.61 2.26 -6.14
N SER A 136 -10.62 1.39 -6.02
CA SER A 136 -11.82 1.46 -6.86
C SER A 136 -12.67 2.73 -6.64
N ILE A 137 -12.60 3.34 -5.45
CA ILE A 137 -13.35 4.56 -5.09
C ILE A 137 -12.58 5.80 -5.54
N TRP A 138 -11.25 5.80 -5.39
CA TRP A 138 -10.38 6.84 -5.92
C TRP A 138 -9.24 6.23 -6.73
N PRO A 139 -9.46 5.96 -8.04
CA PRO A 139 -8.52 5.23 -8.90
C PRO A 139 -7.16 5.89 -9.07
N TYR A 140 -6.15 5.07 -9.36
CA TYR A 140 -4.79 5.50 -9.66
C TYR A 140 -4.64 6.14 -11.06
N ASP A 141 -5.43 7.18 -11.30
CA ASP A 141 -5.35 8.03 -12.47
C ASP A 141 -4.36 9.17 -12.18
N ILE A 142 -3.14 9.06 -12.71
CA ILE A 142 -2.05 10.01 -12.43
C ILE A 142 -2.38 11.45 -12.86
N SER A 143 -3.38 11.68 -13.72
CA SER A 143 -3.84 13.04 -14.06
C SER A 143 -4.51 13.74 -12.86
N LYS A 144 -5.02 12.95 -11.90
CA LYS A 144 -5.63 13.42 -10.65
C LYS A 144 -4.62 13.58 -9.52
N VAL A 145 -3.32 13.50 -9.79
CA VAL A 145 -2.28 13.53 -8.74
C VAL A 145 -2.43 14.74 -7.80
N ASN A 146 -2.83 15.91 -8.29
CA ASN A 146 -3.00 17.10 -7.45
C ASN A 146 -4.47 17.43 -7.13
N MET A 147 -5.40 16.59 -7.58
CA MET A 147 -6.83 16.80 -7.39
C MET A 147 -7.24 16.31 -6.01
N ARG A 148 -7.99 17.13 -5.27
CA ARG A 148 -8.60 16.72 -4.00
C ARG A 148 -9.54 15.54 -4.25
N PRO A 149 -9.42 14.44 -3.49
CA PRO A 149 -10.43 13.39 -3.49
C PRO A 149 -11.83 13.94 -3.22
N ASN A 150 -12.84 13.35 -3.85
CA ASN A 150 -14.22 13.76 -3.63
C ASN A 150 -14.68 13.37 -2.20
N ASP A 151 -15.80 13.93 -1.77
CA ASP A 151 -16.28 13.70 -0.40
C ASP A 151 -16.67 12.25 -0.15
N GLU A 152 -17.13 11.52 -1.17
CA GLU A 152 -17.37 10.08 -1.09
C GLU A 152 -16.11 9.31 -0.68
N ALA A 153 -14.96 9.61 -1.30
CA ALA A 153 -13.69 9.00 -0.94
C ALA A 153 -13.33 9.25 0.53
N TYR A 154 -13.54 10.47 1.04
CA TYR A 154 -13.33 10.77 2.46
C TYR A 154 -14.32 10.04 3.37
N GLN A 155 -15.61 9.96 3.02
CA GLN A 155 -16.59 9.22 3.83
C GLN A 155 -16.24 7.73 3.91
N LYS A 156 -15.83 7.14 2.78
CA LYS A 156 -15.43 5.74 2.70
C LYS A 156 -14.07 5.49 3.36
N ALA A 157 -13.20 6.50 3.47
CA ALA A 157 -11.91 6.39 4.14
C ALA A 157 -11.99 6.38 5.68
N LYS A 158 -12.92 7.15 6.27
CA LYS A 158 -13.09 7.31 7.73
C LYS A 158 -12.97 6.02 8.57
N PRO A 159 -13.58 4.89 8.21
CA PRO A 159 -13.47 3.65 8.99
C PRO A 159 -12.07 3.01 8.89
N HIS A 160 -11.35 3.20 7.78
CA HIS A 160 -10.16 2.43 7.40
C HIS A 160 -8.86 3.12 7.81
N LYS A 161 -8.69 3.39 9.11
CA LYS A 161 -7.54 4.11 9.66
C LYS A 161 -6.34 3.22 9.98
N ILE A 162 -5.15 3.81 10.01
CA ILE A 162 -4.05 3.25 10.80
C ILE A 162 -4.30 3.62 12.25
N THR A 163 -4.23 2.64 13.15
CA THR A 163 -4.43 2.86 14.59
C THR A 163 -3.15 2.68 15.40
N GLU A 164 -2.13 2.05 14.82
CA GLU A 164 -0.85 1.84 15.48
C GLU A 164 0.28 1.81 14.45
N ALA A 165 1.22 2.74 14.57
CA ALA A 165 2.42 2.83 13.75
C ALA A 165 3.57 3.45 14.57
N PHE A 166 4.79 2.97 14.32
CA PHE A 166 5.99 3.36 15.06
C PHE A 166 7.17 3.59 14.14
N GLN A 167 8.07 4.47 14.57
CA GLN A 167 9.41 4.53 13.98
C GLN A 167 10.28 3.38 14.49
N ILE A 168 11.21 2.96 13.64
CA ILE A 168 12.24 1.98 13.96
C ILE A 168 13.58 2.68 13.84
N ASN A 169 14.51 2.40 14.75
CA ASN A 169 15.86 2.91 14.56
C ASN A 169 16.52 2.25 13.33
N ILE A 170 17.45 2.97 12.72
CA ILE A 170 18.32 2.42 11.69
C ILE A 170 19.36 1.55 12.37
N ASP A 171 18.91 0.36 12.76
CA ASP A 171 19.69 -0.67 13.44
C ASP A 171 19.32 -2.03 12.87
N LEU A 172 20.33 -2.86 12.60
CA LEU A 172 20.14 -4.14 11.93
C LEU A 172 19.25 -5.07 12.75
N HIS A 173 19.43 -5.08 14.07
CA HIS A 173 18.73 -5.97 14.97
C HIS A 173 17.28 -5.53 15.16
N GLU A 174 17.00 -4.23 15.31
CA GLU A 174 15.64 -3.71 15.36
C GLU A 174 14.87 -3.95 14.05
N MET A 175 15.49 -3.67 12.90
CA MET A 175 14.89 -3.91 11.58
C MET A 175 14.58 -5.38 11.34
N ARG A 176 15.52 -6.29 11.65
CA ARG A 176 15.29 -7.75 11.55
C ARG A 176 14.21 -8.20 12.53
N SER A 177 14.22 -7.70 13.77
CA SER A 177 13.19 -8.01 14.76
C SER A 177 11.80 -7.61 14.27
N CYS A 178 11.63 -6.41 13.72
CA CYS A 178 10.36 -5.96 13.17
C CYS A 178 9.78 -6.96 12.15
N LEU A 179 10.61 -7.40 11.22
CA LEU A 179 10.25 -8.38 10.20
C LEU A 179 9.96 -9.76 10.80
N ALA A 180 10.78 -10.23 11.75
CA ALA A 180 10.59 -11.52 12.43
C ALA A 180 9.29 -11.59 13.25
N TYR A 181 8.80 -10.45 13.78
CA TYR A 181 7.46 -10.35 14.36
C TYR A 181 6.33 -10.33 13.31
N GLY A 182 6.68 -10.41 12.04
CA GLY A 182 5.75 -10.50 10.92
C GLY A 182 5.20 -9.15 10.48
N PHE A 183 5.96 -8.07 10.65
CA PHE A 183 5.55 -6.72 10.25
C PHE A 183 6.55 -6.14 9.23
N PRO A 184 6.09 -5.75 8.03
CA PRO A 184 6.86 -4.94 7.11
C PRO A 184 7.21 -3.58 7.69
N PHE A 185 8.26 -2.97 7.16
CA PHE A 185 8.59 -1.58 7.46
C PHE A 185 8.90 -0.80 6.19
N ALA A 186 8.35 0.40 6.11
CA ALA A 186 8.61 1.41 5.11
C ALA A 186 9.91 2.15 5.44
N PHE A 187 10.65 2.58 4.41
CA PHE A 187 11.86 3.39 4.60
C PHE A 187 12.14 4.24 3.36
N GLY A 188 12.85 5.36 3.56
CA GLY A 188 13.47 6.14 2.51
C GLY A 188 14.91 5.71 2.27
N LEU A 189 15.34 5.72 1.01
CA LEU A 189 16.70 5.35 0.59
C LEU A 189 17.23 6.33 -0.45
N LYS A 190 18.46 6.79 -0.28
CA LYS A 190 19.23 7.49 -1.32
C LYS A 190 19.64 6.49 -2.39
N LEU A 191 19.23 6.70 -3.63
CA LEU A 191 19.58 5.87 -4.78
C LEU A 191 20.74 6.47 -5.59
N PHE A 192 21.53 5.58 -6.16
CA PHE A 192 22.61 5.89 -7.10
C PHE A 192 22.37 5.17 -8.42
N SER A 193 23.15 5.51 -9.44
CA SER A 193 23.02 4.91 -10.78
C SER A 193 23.27 3.41 -10.77
N SER A 194 24.07 2.92 -9.82
CA SER A 194 24.31 1.50 -9.59
C SER A 194 23.05 0.73 -9.19
N PHE A 195 22.01 1.41 -8.69
CA PHE A 195 20.72 0.79 -8.39
C PHE A 195 20.03 0.22 -9.64
N ASP A 196 20.27 0.80 -10.83
CA ASP A 196 19.69 0.29 -12.09
C ASP A 196 20.17 -1.12 -12.44
N GLN A 197 21.30 -1.56 -11.88
CA GLN A 197 21.79 -2.94 -12.05
C GLN A 197 20.80 -3.97 -11.49
N ALA A 198 19.98 -3.59 -10.51
CA ALA A 198 18.96 -4.43 -9.93
C ALA A 198 17.73 -4.62 -10.84
N ALA A 199 17.58 -3.85 -11.94
CA ALA A 199 16.38 -3.87 -12.77
C ALA A 199 16.05 -5.23 -13.40
N ARG A 200 17.03 -6.14 -13.50
CA ARG A 200 16.84 -7.49 -14.04
C ARG A 200 16.78 -8.59 -12.99
N SER A 201 17.63 -8.52 -11.96
CA SER A 201 17.81 -9.61 -10.98
C SER A 201 17.21 -9.29 -9.62
N GLY A 202 16.84 -8.04 -9.37
CA GLY A 202 16.53 -7.52 -8.04
C GLY A 202 17.77 -7.36 -7.14
N ILE A 203 18.96 -7.81 -7.53
CA ILE A 203 20.15 -7.75 -6.66
C ILE A 203 20.70 -6.32 -6.66
N VAL A 204 20.62 -5.63 -5.52
CA VAL A 204 21.11 -4.26 -5.38
C VAL A 204 22.57 -4.29 -4.92
N PRO A 205 23.51 -3.68 -5.66
CA PRO A 205 24.88 -3.56 -5.22
C PRO A 205 25.00 -2.54 -4.07
N MET A 206 26.02 -2.72 -3.22
CA MET A 206 26.44 -1.63 -2.33
C MET A 206 26.88 -0.41 -3.16
N PRO A 207 26.53 0.82 -2.77
CA PRO A 207 27.06 2.02 -3.40
C PRO A 207 28.58 2.01 -3.37
N SER A 208 29.19 2.23 -4.53
CA SER A 208 30.65 2.29 -4.64
C SER A 208 31.20 3.56 -3.97
N LYS A 209 32.51 3.60 -3.69
CA LYS A 209 33.15 4.86 -3.26
C LYS A 209 32.91 6.01 -4.25
N PHE A 210 32.84 5.69 -5.54
CA PHE A 210 32.50 6.67 -6.58
C PHE A 210 31.06 7.20 -6.43
N ASP A 211 30.10 6.32 -6.13
CA ASP A 211 28.71 6.71 -5.85
C ASP A 211 28.62 7.62 -4.61
N LEU A 212 29.32 7.26 -3.54
CA LEU A 212 29.30 8.02 -2.28
C LEU A 212 30.00 9.39 -2.39
N ASN A 213 30.99 9.52 -3.26
CA ASN A 213 31.71 10.77 -3.50
C ASN A 213 30.98 11.72 -4.46
N ARG A 214 29.84 11.32 -5.02
CA ARG A 214 29.00 12.16 -5.88
C ARG A 214 27.63 12.38 -5.26
N GLN A 215 26.88 13.34 -5.81
CA GLN A 215 25.49 13.52 -5.42
C GLN A 215 24.66 12.29 -5.82
N SER A 216 23.83 11.80 -4.89
CA SER A 216 22.84 10.75 -5.16
C SER A 216 21.94 11.14 -6.34
N ASP A 217 21.45 10.15 -7.08
CA ASP A 217 20.56 10.40 -8.22
C ASP A 217 19.14 10.76 -7.76
N GLY A 218 18.78 10.40 -6.53
CA GLY A 218 17.55 10.84 -5.89
C GLY A 218 17.17 9.96 -4.72
N ASN A 219 16.06 10.29 -4.10
CA ASN A 219 15.50 9.53 -2.99
C ASN A 219 14.32 8.67 -3.46
N HIS A 220 14.15 7.50 -2.88
CA HIS A 220 13.02 6.62 -3.13
C HIS A 220 12.53 5.94 -1.86
N ALA A 221 11.24 5.65 -1.77
CA ALA A 221 10.65 4.95 -0.63
C ALA A 221 10.27 3.54 -1.05
N LEU A 222 10.65 2.55 -0.23
CA LEU A 222 10.40 1.13 -0.47
C LEU A 222 9.90 0.45 0.80
N LEU A 223 9.40 -0.79 0.66
CA LEU A 223 8.86 -1.58 1.76
C LEU A 223 9.73 -2.81 2.00
N ALA A 224 10.35 -2.93 3.16
CA ALA A 224 11.05 -4.14 3.57
C ALA A 224 10.04 -5.20 4.02
N VAL A 225 10.19 -6.41 3.50
CA VAL A 225 9.23 -7.52 3.66
C VAL A 225 9.91 -8.83 4.06
N GLY A 226 11.20 -8.80 4.39
CA GLY A 226 11.93 -9.97 4.82
C GLY A 226 13.43 -9.70 4.89
N TYR A 227 14.18 -10.71 5.32
CA TYR A 227 15.64 -10.67 5.36
C TYR A 227 16.20 -12.09 5.26
N SER A 228 17.48 -12.18 4.91
CA SER A 228 18.23 -13.44 4.83
C SER A 228 19.67 -13.21 5.27
N ASP A 229 20.08 -13.89 6.35
CA ASP A 229 21.44 -13.80 6.87
C ASP A 229 22.45 -14.53 5.97
N GLN A 230 22.00 -15.51 5.20
CA GLN A 230 22.86 -16.17 4.21
C GLN A 230 23.32 -15.19 3.13
N SER A 231 22.43 -14.31 2.68
CA SER A 231 22.71 -13.31 1.65
C SER A 231 23.07 -11.93 2.21
N GLN A 232 23.01 -11.76 3.53
CA GLN A 232 23.21 -10.48 4.23
C GLN A 232 22.39 -9.33 3.60
N SER A 233 21.12 -9.61 3.30
CA SER A 233 20.24 -8.69 2.59
C SER A 233 18.81 -8.70 3.10
N PHE A 234 18.16 -7.53 3.00
CA PHE A 234 16.72 -7.39 3.16
C PHE A 234 16.02 -7.73 1.85
N ILE A 235 14.87 -8.38 1.94
CA ILE A 235 13.92 -8.58 0.84
C ILE A 235 13.02 -7.35 0.82
N VAL A 236 12.99 -6.64 -0.30
CA VAL A 236 12.34 -5.34 -0.42
C VAL A 236 11.37 -5.34 -1.59
N ARG A 237 10.15 -4.89 -1.34
CA ARG A 237 9.13 -4.64 -2.36
C ARG A 237 9.31 -3.22 -2.91
N ASN A 238 9.43 -3.11 -4.22
CA ASN A 238 9.45 -1.83 -4.93
C ASN A 238 8.03 -1.46 -5.41
N SER A 239 7.89 -0.33 -6.08
CA SER A 239 6.63 0.18 -6.65
C SER A 239 6.76 0.56 -8.13
N TRP A 240 7.53 -0.23 -8.89
CA TRP A 240 7.82 0.00 -10.31
C TRP A 240 7.24 -1.09 -11.22
N GLY A 241 6.24 -1.82 -10.72
CA GLY A 241 5.60 -2.95 -11.39
C GLY A 241 6.40 -4.26 -11.31
N GLU A 242 5.73 -5.36 -11.60
CA GLU A 242 6.29 -6.72 -11.51
C GLU A 242 7.39 -6.99 -12.54
N ASP A 243 7.40 -6.23 -13.64
CA ASP A 243 8.44 -6.35 -14.66
C ASP A 243 9.82 -5.86 -14.20
N TRP A 244 9.91 -5.11 -13.11
CA TRP A 244 11.19 -4.59 -12.61
C TRP A 244 11.78 -5.51 -11.54
N GLY A 245 13.09 -5.75 -11.59
CA GLY A 245 13.79 -6.56 -10.60
C GLY A 245 13.36 -8.03 -10.61
N ASP A 246 13.30 -8.65 -9.44
CA ASP A 246 12.75 -9.98 -9.27
C ASP A 246 11.25 -9.90 -8.99
N LYS A 247 10.44 -9.84 -10.05
CA LYS A 247 8.97 -9.73 -9.96
C LYS A 247 8.48 -8.54 -9.14
N GLY A 248 9.14 -7.38 -9.29
CA GLY A 248 8.86 -6.17 -8.51
C GLY A 248 9.58 -6.08 -7.17
N TYR A 249 10.38 -7.09 -6.82
CA TYR A 249 11.20 -7.11 -5.60
C TYR A 249 12.68 -6.89 -5.89
N CYS A 250 13.38 -6.44 -4.86
CA CYS A 250 14.83 -6.36 -4.84
C CYS A 250 15.40 -6.83 -3.50
N TYR A 251 16.72 -7.05 -3.48
CA TYR A 251 17.48 -7.55 -2.36
C TYR A 251 18.55 -6.54 -2.03
N ILE A 252 18.39 -5.83 -0.91
CA ILE A 252 19.24 -4.70 -0.53
C ILE A 252 20.20 -5.15 0.58
N PRO A 253 21.53 -4.96 0.43
CA PRO A 253 22.49 -5.36 1.45
C PRO A 253 22.24 -4.68 2.80
N TYR A 254 22.46 -5.41 3.90
CA TYR A 254 22.31 -4.88 5.26
C TYR A 254 23.06 -3.56 5.45
N GLY A 255 24.33 -3.51 5.06
CA GLY A 255 25.16 -2.31 5.21
C GLY A 255 24.65 -1.07 4.47
N TYR A 256 23.84 -1.22 3.43
CA TYR A 256 23.19 -0.10 2.76
C TYR A 256 22.04 0.43 3.61
N MET A 257 21.14 -0.45 4.06
CA MET A 257 19.95 -0.07 4.82
C MET A 257 20.26 0.35 6.26
N THR A 258 21.39 -0.08 6.83
CA THR A 258 21.81 0.29 8.20
C THR A 258 22.75 1.48 8.23
N SER A 259 22.95 2.17 7.10
CA SER A 259 23.69 3.43 7.06
C SER A 259 22.71 4.60 7.18
N SER A 260 22.80 5.36 8.27
CA SER A 260 21.97 6.57 8.50
C SER A 260 22.24 7.70 7.50
N ASP A 261 23.37 7.65 6.79
CA ASP A 261 23.65 8.59 5.69
C ASP A 261 22.87 8.25 4.42
N LEU A 262 22.36 7.03 4.30
CA LEU A 262 21.76 6.50 3.07
C LEU A 262 20.29 6.12 3.24
N CYS A 263 19.94 5.57 4.40
CA CYS A 263 18.59 5.19 4.81
C CYS A 263 18.02 6.23 5.78
N PHE A 264 16.71 6.47 5.73
CA PHE A 264 16.03 7.45 6.58
C PHE A 264 14.52 7.14 6.66
N ASP A 265 13.80 7.82 7.57
CA ASP A 265 12.34 7.71 7.75
C ASP A 265 11.83 6.25 7.79
N VAL A 266 12.35 5.45 8.73
CA VAL A 266 11.97 4.04 8.87
C VAL A 266 10.75 3.90 9.77
N TRP A 267 9.67 3.33 9.24
CA TRP A 267 8.37 3.22 9.91
C TRP A 267 7.74 1.84 9.72
N THR A 268 7.09 1.33 10.76
CA THR A 268 6.22 0.15 10.65
C THR A 268 4.79 0.50 11.04
N VAL A 269 3.84 0.00 10.27
CA VAL A 269 2.43 -0.04 10.65
C VAL A 269 2.19 -1.36 11.37
N ARG A 270 1.59 -1.32 12.55
CA ARG A 270 1.31 -2.50 13.37
C ARG A 270 -0.16 -2.88 13.37
N LYS A 271 -1.04 -1.90 13.19
CA LYS A 271 -2.49 -2.14 13.25
C LYS A 271 -3.25 -1.16 12.40
N VAL A 272 -4.20 -1.71 11.65
CA VAL A 272 -5.24 -0.97 10.95
C VAL A 272 -6.57 -1.17 11.66
N ALA A 273 -7.48 -0.22 11.54
CA ALA A 273 -8.80 -0.30 12.14
C ALA A 273 -9.53 -1.55 11.60
N LYS A 274 -10.01 -2.40 12.51
CA LYS A 274 -10.78 -3.60 12.18
C LYS A 274 -12.07 -3.20 11.50
N THR A 275 -12.04 -3.16 10.18
CA THR A 275 -13.15 -2.72 9.37
C THR A 275 -13.30 -3.69 8.23
N HIS A 276 -14.51 -4.23 8.10
CA HIS A 276 -14.83 -5.13 7.01
C HIS A 276 -14.94 -4.23 5.77
N PHE A 277 -13.98 -4.33 4.85
CA PHE A 277 -14.17 -3.84 3.50
C PHE A 277 -15.33 -4.65 2.89
N GLY A 278 -16.56 -4.17 3.03
CA GLY A 278 -17.77 -4.77 2.47
C GLY A 278 -18.28 -6.04 3.17
N LYS A 279 -19.01 -5.88 4.28
CA LYS A 279 -20.06 -6.83 4.70
C LYS A 279 -21.46 -6.19 4.73
N GLU A 280 -21.62 -5.05 4.07
CA GLU A 280 -22.93 -4.44 3.85
C GLU A 280 -23.23 -4.54 2.35
N HIS A 281 -24.33 -5.24 2.02
CA HIS A 281 -24.90 -5.52 0.68
C HIS A 281 -24.49 -6.77 -0.11
N TRP A 282 -24.49 -7.95 0.53
CA TRP A 282 -24.74 -9.23 -0.16
C TRP A 282 -25.62 -10.17 0.65
N ASP A 283 -26.63 -9.64 1.34
CA ASP A 283 -27.80 -10.45 1.70
C ASP A 283 -28.78 -10.32 0.54
N HIS A 284 -28.90 -11.40 -0.24
CA HIS A 284 -30.04 -11.62 -1.10
C HIS A 284 -31.31 -11.45 -0.24
N ASP A 285 -32.10 -10.45 -0.57
CA ASP A 285 -33.52 -10.42 -0.25
C ASP A 285 -34.20 -11.54 -1.05
N ASP A 286 -34.06 -12.77 -0.55
CA ASP A 286 -34.90 -13.91 -0.86
C ASP A 286 -35.61 -14.32 0.44
N SER A 287 -36.46 -13.43 0.94
CA SER A 287 -37.55 -13.80 1.82
C SER A 287 -38.86 -13.25 1.29
N ILE A 288 -39.27 -13.75 0.12
CA ILE A 288 -40.69 -13.81 -0.21
C ILE A 288 -41.28 -14.93 0.66
N ASP A 289 -41.86 -14.50 1.78
CA ASP A 289 -42.58 -15.33 2.73
C ASP A 289 -43.91 -15.83 2.11
N TYR A 290 -43.91 -17.05 1.59
CA TYR A 290 -45.14 -17.75 1.19
C TYR A 290 -45.82 -18.39 2.40
N ARG A 291 -46.20 -17.60 3.42
CA ARG A 291 -47.12 -18.02 4.48
C ARG A 291 -47.89 -16.84 5.08
N GLN A 292 -48.91 -16.37 4.36
CA GLN A 292 -50.17 -15.88 4.94
C GLN A 292 -51.10 -15.44 3.80
N MET A 293 -51.84 -16.40 3.26
CA MET A 293 -53.10 -16.13 2.57
C MET A 293 -54.06 -17.22 2.97
N ASP A 294 -54.66 -17.04 4.15
CA ASP A 294 -55.94 -17.63 4.50
C ASP A 294 -56.72 -16.56 5.27
N ASP A 295 -57.99 -16.49 4.91
CA ASP A 295 -59.13 -15.80 5.53
C ASP A 295 -59.53 -14.41 5.04
N ASP A 296 -60.62 -14.48 4.27
CA ASP A 296 -61.79 -13.59 4.23
C ASP A 296 -61.72 -12.30 3.40
N ASP A 297 -62.22 -12.39 2.15
CA ASP A 297 -63.42 -11.61 1.86
C ASP A 297 -64.36 -12.31 0.86
N ASN A 298 -65.63 -12.27 1.22
CA ASN A 298 -66.74 -13.02 0.66
C ASN A 298 -67.67 -12.03 -0.03
N SER A 299 -67.68 -11.98 -1.37
CA SER A 299 -68.86 -11.46 -2.08
C SER A 299 -68.96 -11.98 -3.52
N ASN A 300 -70.13 -12.57 -3.78
CA ASN A 300 -70.72 -12.92 -5.07
C ASN A 300 -70.42 -11.90 -6.19
N ASP A 301 -70.09 -12.37 -7.39
CA ASP A 301 -71.07 -12.31 -8.46
C ASP A 301 -70.75 -13.22 -9.66
N ASN A 302 -71.83 -13.71 -10.26
CA ASN A 302 -71.90 -14.67 -11.36
C ASN A 302 -71.36 -14.09 -12.68
N ASN A 303 -70.70 -14.92 -13.50
CA ASN A 303 -71.10 -15.19 -14.90
C ASN A 303 -70.11 -16.12 -15.62
N ASP A 304 -70.60 -17.32 -15.95
CA ASP A 304 -70.60 -17.96 -17.27
C ASP A 304 -69.59 -17.47 -18.32
N ASN A 305 -68.62 -18.32 -18.65
CA ASN A 305 -68.53 -19.05 -19.93
C ASN A 305 -67.09 -19.50 -20.23
N ASN A 306 -66.87 -20.82 -20.19
CA ASN A 306 -65.82 -21.50 -20.95
C ASN A 306 -66.49 -22.01 -22.24
N PRO A 307 -65.79 -22.02 -23.39
CA PRO A 307 -65.16 -23.28 -23.73
C PRO A 307 -63.80 -23.16 -24.43
N ALA A 308 -62.98 -24.17 -24.12
CA ALA A 308 -62.23 -25.04 -25.02
C ALA A 308 -61.28 -24.42 -26.05
N ILE A 309 -60.02 -24.81 -25.88
CA ILE A 309 -58.96 -24.92 -26.88
C ILE A 309 -59.26 -26.15 -27.75
N GLU A 310 -59.26 -26.00 -29.08
CA GLU A 310 -59.00 -27.03 -30.11
C GLU A 310 -58.36 -26.27 -31.30
N ASP A 311 -57.11 -26.57 -31.62
CA ASP A 311 -56.65 -27.34 -32.80
C ASP A 311 -56.70 -26.51 -34.11
N LEU A 312 -55.56 -26.09 -34.68
CA LEU A 312 -54.67 -26.80 -35.63
C LEU A 312 -54.86 -26.26 -37.07
N GLU A 313 -53.71 -26.08 -37.73
CA GLU A 313 -53.46 -26.16 -39.19
C GLU A 313 -53.77 -24.95 -40.13
N ASP A 314 -52.65 -24.46 -40.70
CA ASP A 314 -52.32 -24.26 -42.12
C ASP A 314 -53.09 -23.32 -43.08
N ASP A 315 -52.28 -22.43 -43.68
CA ASP A 315 -52.18 -22.01 -45.09
C ASP A 315 -53.43 -22.06 -45.99
N ASP A 316 -53.85 -20.90 -46.52
CA ASP A 316 -53.65 -20.51 -47.93
C ASP A 316 -54.40 -19.19 -48.29
N GLN A 317 -53.75 -18.41 -49.17
CA GLN A 317 -54.20 -17.22 -49.95
C GLN A 317 -54.14 -15.81 -49.33
#